data_AF-A0A5E4Q4M1-F1
#
_entry.id   AF-A0A5E4Q4M1-F1
#
_cell.length_a   1.000
_cell.length_b   1.000
_cell.length_c   1.000
_cell.angle_alpha   90.00
_cell.angle_beta   90.00
_cell.angle_gamma   90.00
#
_symmetry.space_group_name_H-M   'P 1'
#
loop_
_entity.id
_entity.type
_entity.pdbx_description
1 polymer ?
#
loop_
_entity_poly.entity_id
_entity_poly.type
_entity_poly.pdbx_seq_one_letter_code
_entity_poly.pdbx_strand_id
1 'polypeptide(L)'
;MNMFLWLSLIPVLFYCIFRHKRRRLYKYASSVIKHKEDLPIIGVTWAFLGFTGDIFVKLQQFSTFTSQNGGLTNCWLGPHLYYTGQD
;
A
#
# COMPACT_ATOMS: atom_id res chain seq x y z
N MET A 1 -21.11 -10.06 28.99
CA MET A 1 -20.26 -8.85 28.82
C MET A 1 -18.84 -9.18 28.37
N ASN A 2 -18.17 -10.22 28.88
CA ASN A 2 -16.80 -10.58 28.49
C ASN A 2 -16.60 -10.91 27.00
N MET A 3 -17.55 -11.58 26.34
CA MET A 3 -17.36 -12.05 24.96
C MET A 3 -17.21 -10.92 23.93
N PHE A 4 -17.94 -9.81 24.12
CA PHE A 4 -17.83 -8.63 23.25
C PHE A 4 -16.53 -7.85 23.45
N LEU A 5 -16.02 -7.82 24.69
CA LEU A 5 -14.71 -7.26 25.00
C LEU A 5 -13.60 -8.00 24.27
N TRP A 6 -13.57 -9.34 24.35
CA TRP A 6 -12.59 -10.15 23.62
C TRP A 6 -12.73 -10.00 22.10
N LEU A 7 -13.96 -9.94 21.58
CA LEU A 7 -14.22 -9.77 20.15
C LEU A 7 -13.67 -8.43 19.60
N SER A 8 -13.66 -7.36 20.40
CA SER A 8 -13.06 -6.08 20.03
C SER A 8 -11.56 -6.03 20.30
N LEU A 9 -11.09 -6.64 21.40
CA LEU A 9 -9.69 -6.57 21.81
C LEU A 9 -8.77 -7.33 20.84
N ILE A 10 -9.20 -8.49 20.36
CA ILE A 10 -8.44 -9.34 19.44
C ILE A 10 -8.06 -8.58 18.15
N PRO A 11 -8.98 -8.04 17.34
CA PRO A 11 -8.62 -7.34 16.10
C PRO A 11 -7.74 -6.11 16.35
N VAL A 12 -7.93 -5.41 17.47
CA VAL A 12 -7.08 -4.28 17.86
C VAL A 12 -5.66 -4.73 18.14
N LEU A 13 -5.47 -5.82 18.89
CA LEU A 13 -4.14 -6.41 19.12
C LEU A 13 -3.49 -6.87 17.82
N PHE A 14 -4.24 -7.56 16.96
CA PHE A 14 -3.74 -7.99 15.64
C PHE A 14 -3.30 -6.80 14.79
N TYR A 15 -4.10 -5.73 14.75
CA TYR A 15 -3.76 -4.50 14.04
C TYR A 15 -2.51 -3.83 14.63
N CYS A 16 -2.41 -3.75 15.96
CA CYS A 16 -1.24 -3.20 16.65
C CYS A 16 0.03 -4.00 16.34
N ILE A 17 -0.03 -5.33 16.39
CA ILE A 17 1.10 -6.21 16.06
C ILE A 17 1.48 -6.06 14.59
N PHE A 18 0.50 -6.05 13.70
CA PHE A 18 0.67 -5.83 12.26
C PHE A 18 1.36 -4.49 11.98
N ARG A 19 0.86 -3.40 12.58
CA ARG A 19 1.44 -2.06 12.45
C ARG A 19 2.85 -2.01 13.02
N HIS A 20 3.08 -2.66 14.17
CA HIS A 20 4.39 -2.69 14.83
C HIS A 20 5.45 -3.39 13.98
N LYS A 21 5.17 -4.60 13.48
CA LYS A 21 6.10 -5.36 12.62
C LYS A 21 6.50 -4.57 11.36
N ARG A 22 5.59 -3.73 10.85
CA ARG A 22 5.79 -2.96 9.61
C ARG A 22 6.37 -1.56 9.81
N ARG A 23 6.60 -1.10 11.05
CA ARG A 23 7.11 0.26 11.34
C ARG A 23 8.34 0.63 10.51
N ARG A 24 9.26 -0.32 10.32
CA ARG A 24 10.46 -0.12 9.50
C ARG A 24 10.12 0.11 8.02
N LEU A 25 9.24 -0.70 7.44
CA LEU A 25 8.78 -0.52 6.06
C LEU A 25 8.11 0.83 5.85
N TYR A 26 7.30 1.30 6.80
CA TYR A 26 6.71 2.63 6.70
C TYR A 26 7.76 3.76 6.76
N LYS A 27 8.87 3.56 7.48
CA LYS A 27 10.00 4.50 7.51
C LYS A 27 10.72 4.56 6.16
N TYR A 28 10.93 3.41 5.51
CA TYR A 28 11.48 3.36 4.15
C TYR A 28 10.48 3.85 3.09
N ALA A 29 9.19 3.69 3.33
CA ALA A 29 8.15 4.20 2.44
C ALA A 29 7.99 5.73 2.54
N SER A 30 8.34 6.34 3.67
CA SER A 30 8.29 7.80 3.82
C SER A 30 9.44 8.54 3.13
N SER A 31 10.53 7.84 2.76
CA SER A 31 11.67 8.46 2.09
C SER A 31 11.53 8.55 0.57
N VAL A 32 10.47 7.94 0.00
CA VAL A 32 10.23 7.88 -1.44
C VAL A 32 8.82 8.42 -1.72
N ILE A 33 8.63 9.02 -2.89
CA ILE A 33 7.35 9.62 -3.30
C ILE A 33 6.28 8.52 -3.41
N LYS A 34 5.16 8.74 -2.72
CA LYS A 34 4.00 7.85 -2.71
C LYS A 34 3.06 8.15 -3.86
N HIS A 35 2.46 7.10 -4.40
CA HIS A 35 1.38 7.26 -5.37
C HIS A 35 0.11 7.82 -4.70
N LYS A 36 -0.60 8.73 -5.38
CA LYS A 36 -1.82 9.38 -4.88
C LYS A 36 -2.97 8.41 -4.56
N GLU A 37 -2.98 7.23 -5.17
CA GLU A 37 -4.05 6.21 -5.01
C GLU A 37 -3.74 5.23 -3.86
N ASP A 38 -2.69 5.48 -3.07
CA ASP A 38 -2.20 4.56 -2.04
C ASP A 38 -3.00 4.69 -0.73
N LEU A 39 -3.90 3.74 -0.49
CA LEU A 39 -4.73 3.68 0.72
C LEU A 39 -4.01 3.01 1.90
N PRO A 40 -4.34 3.35 3.16
CA PRO A 40 -3.83 2.61 4.31
C PRO A 40 -4.28 1.15 4.25
N ILE A 41 -3.36 0.21 4.51
CA ILE A 41 -3.57 -1.25 4.60
C ILE A 41 -3.79 -1.94 3.24
N ILE A 42 -4.62 -1.39 2.36
CA ILE A 42 -4.97 -1.97 1.06
C ILE A 42 -4.05 -1.46 -0.05
N GLY A 43 -3.50 -0.26 0.11
CA GLY A 43 -2.64 0.37 -0.88
C GLY A 43 -3.36 0.61 -2.20
N VAL A 44 -2.66 0.39 -3.31
CA VAL A 44 -3.13 0.57 -4.68
C VAL A 44 -3.83 -0.66 -5.24
N THR A 45 -4.02 -1.73 -4.47
CA THR A 45 -4.72 -2.94 -4.92
C THR A 45 -6.13 -2.63 -5.43
N TRP A 46 -6.79 -1.62 -4.84
CA TRP A 46 -8.09 -1.15 -5.31
C TRP A 46 -8.06 -0.64 -6.75
N ALA A 47 -6.96 -0.01 -7.18
CA ALA A 47 -6.79 0.52 -8.53
C ALA A 47 -6.66 -0.57 -9.60
N PHE A 48 -6.39 -1.82 -9.20
CA PHE A 48 -6.25 -2.97 -10.10
C PHE A 48 -7.47 -3.90 -10.09
N LEU A 49 -8.60 -3.46 -9.52
CA LEU A 49 -9.87 -4.18 -9.63
C LEU A 49 -10.55 -3.80 -10.94
N GLY A 50 -10.94 -4.79 -11.74
CA GLY A 50 -11.66 -4.57 -13.00
C GLY A 50 -11.21 -5.48 -14.12
N PHE A 51 -11.50 -5.09 -15.35
CA PHE A 51 -11.09 -5.81 -16.55
C PHE A 51 -9.62 -5.52 -16.88
N THR A 52 -8.99 -6.47 -17.58
CA THR A 52 -7.57 -6.40 -17.95
C THR A 52 -7.19 -5.08 -18.65
N GLY A 53 -8.06 -4.54 -19.51
CA GLY A 53 -7.79 -3.27 -20.19
C GLY A 53 -7.61 -2.09 -19.23
N ASP A 54 -8.48 -1.98 -18.22
CA ASP A 54 -8.41 -0.91 -17.22
C ASP A 54 -7.16 -1.04 -16.34
N ILE A 55 -6.79 -2.29 -16.01
CA ILE A 55 -5.56 -2.62 -15.26
C ILE A 55 -4.33 -2.15 -16.04
N PHE A 56 -4.26 -2.38 -17.35
CA PHE A 56 -3.15 -1.93 -18.18
C PHE A 56 -3.04 -0.40 -18.25
N VAL A 57 -4.16 0.30 -18.40
CA VAL A 57 -4.18 1.77 -18.39
C VAL A 57 -3.68 2.30 -17.05
N LYS A 58 -4.10 1.69 -15.94
CA LYS A 58 -3.62 2.03 -14.60
C LYS A 58 -2.12 1.77 -14.46
N LEU A 59 -1.62 0.61 -14.87
CA LEU A 59 -0.19 0.30 -14.87
C LEU A 59 0.63 1.35 -15.66
N GLN A 60 0.14 1.77 -16.82
CA GLN A 60 0.79 2.81 -17.61
C GLN A 60 0.83 4.15 -16.87
N GLN A 61 -0.26 4.54 -16.20
CA GLN A 61 -0.31 5.76 -15.38
C GLN A 61 0.71 5.70 -14.23
N PHE A 62 0.85 4.55 -13.57
CA PHE A 62 1.85 4.32 -12.52
C PHE A 62 3.29 4.45 -13.04
N SER A 63 3.57 3.91 -14.23
CA SER A 63 4.87 4.04 -14.89
C SER A 63 5.19 5.50 -15.21
N THR A 64 4.25 6.22 -15.84
CA THR A 64 4.41 7.65 -16.16
C THR A 64 4.62 8.50 -14.90
N PHE A 65 3.86 8.23 -13.83
CA PHE A 65 4.04 8.92 -12.55
C PHE A 65 5.43 8.69 -11.97
N THR A 66 5.96 7.47 -12.09
CA THR A 66 7.31 7.14 -11.64
C THR A 66 8.37 7.91 -12.43
N SER A 67 8.22 7.94 -13.76
CA SER A 67 9.10 8.68 -14.65
C SER A 67 9.15 10.17 -14.34
N GLN A 68 7.99 10.79 -14.09
CA GLN A 68 7.87 12.23 -13.81
C GLN A 68 8.43 12.64 -12.44
N ASN A 69 8.50 11.72 -11.48
CA ASN A 69 8.88 12.01 -10.09
C ASN A 69 10.30 11.57 -9.74
N GLY A 70 11.22 11.59 -10.72
CA GLY A 70 12.63 11.28 -10.49
C GLY A 70 12.96 9.80 -10.53
N GLY A 71 12.13 8.98 -11.20
CA GLY A 71 12.45 7.60 -11.56
C GLY A 71 12.31 6.58 -10.43
N LEU A 72 11.99 7.00 -9.20
CA LEU A 72 11.76 6.08 -8.08
C LEU A 72 10.51 6.47 -7.29
N THR A 73 9.53 5.58 -7.27
CA THR A 73 8.31 5.74 -6.48
C THR A 73 8.01 4.46 -5.70
N ASN A 74 7.13 4.58 -4.71
CA ASN A 74 6.64 3.43 -3.97
C ASN A 74 5.11 3.38 -3.95
N CYS A 75 4.60 2.17 -3.73
CA CYS A 75 3.18 1.92 -3.52
C CYS A 75 3.00 0.68 -2.64
N TRP A 76 1.91 0.63 -1.89
CA TRP A 76 1.51 -0.60 -1.21
C TRP A 76 0.61 -1.42 -2.13
N LEU A 77 0.83 -2.72 -2.23
CA LEU A 77 -0.11 -3.66 -2.82
C LEU A 77 -0.61 -4.55 -1.68
N GLY A 78 -1.70 -4.13 -1.06
CA GLY A 78 -2.20 -4.69 0.19
C GLY A 78 -1.09 -4.72 1.25
N PRO A 79 -0.77 -5.91 1.79
CA PRO A 79 0.26 -6.05 2.80
C PRO A 79 1.70 -5.89 2.26
N HIS A 80 1.96 -5.74 0.98
CA HIS A 80 3.33 -5.72 0.46
C HIS A 80 3.72 -4.32 -0.01
N LEU A 81 4.95 -3.89 0.31
CA LEU A 81 5.50 -2.63 -0.17
C LEU A 81 6.28 -2.90 -1.45
N TYR A 82 5.92 -2.23 -2.54
CA TYR A 82 6.60 -2.32 -3.82
C TYR A 82 7.30 -1.00 -4.13
N TYR A 83 8.44 -1.13 -4.80
CA TYR A 83 9.20 -0.03 -5.36
C TYR A 83 9.19 -0.16 -6.87
N THR A 84 8.83 0.91 -7.55
CA THR A 84 8.90 1.02 -9.00
C THR A 84 10.03 1.98 -9.33
N GLY A 85 11.02 1.45 -10.04
CA GLY A 85 12.17 2.18 -10.55
C GLY A 85 12.13 2.21 -12.07
N GLN A 86 12.56 3.31 -12.67
CA GLN A 86 12.89 3.38 -14.08
C GLN A 86 14.43 3.45 -14.19
N ASP A 87 15.01 2.44 -14.85
CA ASP A 87 16.45 2.37 -15.15
C ASP A 87 16.89 3.45 -16.14
#